data_AF-A0A2E7C693-F1
#
_entry.id   AF-A0A2E7C693-F1
#
_cell.length_a   1.000
_cell.length_b   1.000
_cell.length_c   1.000
_cell.angle_alpha   90.00
_cell.angle_beta   90.00
_cell.angle_gamma   90.00
#
_symmetry.space_group_name_H-M   'P 1'
#
loop_
_entity.id
_entity.type
_entity.pdbx_description
1 polymer ?
#
loop_
_entity_poly.entity_id
_entity_poly.type
_entity_poly.pdbx_seq_one_letter_code
_entity_poly.pdbx_strand_id
1 'polypeptide(L)' 'MLEFLKDLLREGIGAIVKFVIAFGVGTGAGAVVCWYYGIPLGFSIIGGILVLGIALALMSESGFLS' A
#
# COMPACT_ATOMS: atom_id res chain seq x y z
N MET A 1 -9.58 28.96 1.94
CA MET A 1 -8.46 28.19 2.56
C MET A 1 -8.93 26.97 3.34
N LEU A 2 -9.92 27.09 4.23
CA LEU A 2 -10.42 25.97 5.04
C LEU A 2 -11.06 24.84 4.20
N GLU A 3 -11.72 25.18 3.09
CA GLU A 3 -12.29 24.21 2.15
C GLU A 3 -11.20 23.42 1.42
N PHE A 4 -10.14 24.10 0.95
CA PHE A 4 -9.00 23.48 0.28
C PHE A 4 -8.24 22.49 1.20
N LEU A 5 -8.06 22.85 2.47
CA LEU A 5 -7.44 21.97 3.46
C LEU A 5 -8.32 20.74 3.75
N LYS A 6 -9.64 20.91 3.74
CA LYS A 6 -10.61 19.84 3.98
C LYS A 6 -10.68 18.85 2.81
N ASP A 7 -10.58 19.32 1.58
CA ASP A 7 -10.48 18.47 0.39
C ASP A 7 -9.14 17.71 0.35
N LEU A 8 -8.02 18.38 0.63
CA LEU A 8 -6.71 17.73 0.69
C LEU A 8 -6.66 16.63 1.78
N LEU A 9 -7.25 16.88 2.95
CA LEU A 9 -7.33 15.89 4.03
C LEU A 9 -8.20 14.70 3.63
N ARG A 10 -9.29 14.94 2.90
CA ARG A 10 -10.23 13.90 2.45
C ARG A 10 -9.60 12.99 1.40
N GLU A 11 -8.90 13.56 0.42
CA GLU A 11 -8.13 12.78 -0.55
C GLU A 11 -6.96 12.04 0.11
N GLY A 12 -6.24 12.71 1.00
CA GLY A 12 -5.13 12.12 1.75
C GLY A 12 -5.55 10.90 2.57
N ILE A 13 -6.67 10.99 3.29
CA ILE A 13 -7.24 9.85 4.03
C ILE A 13 -7.63 8.72 3.09
N GLY A 14 -8.25 9.02 1.95
CA GLY A 14 -8.60 8.02 0.94
C GLY A 14 -7.38 7.27 0.39
N ALA A 15 -6.28 7.98 0.14
CA ALA A 15 -5.02 7.38 -0.27
C ALA A 15 -4.43 6.50 0.83
N ILE A 16 -4.36 6.98 2.08
CA ILE A 16 -3.83 6.22 3.22
C ILE A 16 -4.59 4.90 3.41
N VAL A 17 -5.92 4.91 3.33
CA VAL A 17 -6.74 3.70 3.46
C VAL A 17 -6.40 2.68 2.36
N LYS A 18 -6.27 3.13 1.11
CA LYS A 18 -5.85 2.26 0.00
C LYS A 18 -4.45 1.68 0.22
N PHE A 19 -3.53 2.49 0.75
CA PHE A 19 -2.17 2.07 1.13
C PHE A 19 -2.19 0.97 2.19
N VAL A 20 -2.95 1.14 3.27
CA VAL A 20 -3.03 0.15 4.35
C VAL A 20 -3.64 -1.17 3.85
N ILE A 21 -4.65 -1.11 2.99
CA ILE A 21 -5.26 -2.31 2.41
C ILE A 21 -4.25 -3.03 1.50
N ALA A 22 -3.59 -2.31 0.59
CA ALA A 22 -2.58 -2.89 -0.31
C ALA A 22 -1.41 -3.52 0.46
N PHE A 23 -0.91 -2.83 1.49
CA PHE A 23 0.12 -3.33 2.39
C PHE A 23 -0.34 -4.59 3.14
N GLY A 24 -1.58 -4.60 3.62
CA GLY A 24 -2.18 -5.75 4.31
C GLY A 24 -2.31 -6.97 3.40
N VAL A 25 -2.71 -6.79 2.13
CA VAL A 25 -2.77 -7.88 1.15
C VAL A 25 -1.38 -8.41 0.82
N GLY A 26 -0.40 -7.54 0.57
CA GLY A 26 0.98 -7.95 0.29
C GLY A 26 1.66 -8.67 1.46
N THR A 27 1.42 -8.17 2.68
CA THR A 27 1.91 -8.82 3.91
C THR A 27 1.20 -10.16 4.12
N GLY A 28 -0.13 -10.21 3.99
CA GLY A 28 -0.90 -11.45 4.11
C GLY A 28 -0.42 -12.53 3.14
N ALA A 29 -0.20 -12.20 1.86
CA ALA A 29 0.37 -13.11 0.88
C ALA A 29 1.79 -13.55 1.27
N GLY A 30 2.64 -12.62 1.71
CA GLY A 30 3.98 -12.92 2.21
C GLY A 30 3.98 -13.82 3.45
N ALA A 31 2.97 -13.71 4.32
CA ALA A 31 2.85 -14.53 5.52
C ALA A 31 2.51 -15.98 5.18
N VAL A 32 1.65 -16.20 4.18
CA VAL A 32 1.33 -17.54 3.67
C VAL A 32 2.60 -18.21 3.12
N VAL A 33 3.40 -17.46 2.34
CA VAL A 33 4.68 -17.96 1.80
C VAL A 33 5.68 -18.26 2.92
N CYS A 34 5.80 -17.36 3.91
CA CYS A 34 6.69 -17.56 5.06
C CYS A 34 6.28 -18.79 5.86
N TRP A 35 4.98 -19.02 6.06
CA TRP A 35 4.48 -20.23 6.71
C TRP A 35 4.85 -21.48 5.90
N TYR A 36 4.60 -21.48 4.59
CA TYR A 36 4.86 -22.63 3.73
C TYR A 36 6.34 -23.06 3.72
N TYR A 37 7.27 -22.11 3.71
CA TYR A 37 8.71 -22.38 3.69
C TYR A 37 9.35 -22.43 5.09
N GLY A 38 8.58 -22.27 6.17
CA GLY A 38 9.10 -22.24 7.55
C GLY A 38 10.02 -21.05 7.84
N ILE A 39 9.88 -19.95 7.09
CA ILE A 39 10.68 -18.74 7.24
C ILE A 39 10.05 -17.85 8.31
N PRO A 40 10.84 -17.11 9.12
CA PRO A 40 10.30 -16.21 10.12
C PRO A 40 9.31 -15.20 9.52
N LEU A 41 8.13 -15.09 10.13
CA LEU A 41 7.01 -14.23 9.72
C LEU A 41 7.39 -12.75 9.57
N GLY A 42 8.48 -12.28 10.19
CA GLY A 42 8.99 -10.93 9.96
C GLY A 42 9.34 -10.63 8.49
N PHE A 43 9.70 -11.64 7.69
CA PHE A 43 9.99 -11.48 6.26
C PHE A 43 8.75 -11.19 5.41
N SER A 44 7.54 -11.48 5.92
CA SER A 44 6.28 -11.18 5.24
C SER A 44 6.09 -9.68 4.99
N ILE A 45 6.71 -8.82 5.81
CA ILE A 45 6.71 -7.35 5.64
C ILE A 45 7.29 -6.94 4.29
N ILE A 46 8.25 -7.70 3.74
CA ILE A 46 8.83 -7.45 2.42
C ILE A 46 7.76 -7.55 1.33
N GLY A 47 6.83 -8.51 1.45
CA GLY A 47 5.70 -8.64 0.55
C GLY A 47 4.77 -7.41 0.58
N GLY A 48 4.55 -6.86 1.77
CA GLY A 48 3.82 -5.60 1.94
C GLY A 48 4.52 -4.42 1.27
N ILE A 49 5.82 -4.23 1.52
CA ILE A 49 6.61 -3.14 0.92
C ILE A 49 6.66 -3.26 -0.61
N LEU A 50 6.80 -4.48 -1.13
CA LEU A 50 6.82 -4.74 -2.58
C LEU A 50 5.50 -4.33 -3.24
N VAL A 51 4.37 -4.76 -2.67
CA VAL A 51 3.04 -4.39 -3.18
C VAL A 51 2.79 -2.89 -3.09
N LEU A 52 3.27 -2.22 -2.03
CA LEU A 52 3.21 -0.75 -1.95
C LEU A 52 4.03 -0.07 -3.04
N GLY A 53 5.23 -0.56 -3.34
CA GLY A 53 6.06 -0.03 -4.43
C GLY A 53 5.37 -0.15 -5.79
N ILE A 54 4.71 -1.28 -6.05
CA ILE A 54 3.93 -1.50 -7.28
C ILE A 54 2.71 -0.59 -7.32
N ALA A 55 1.94 -0.52 -6.22
CA ALA A 55 0.77 0.33 -6.13
C ALA A 55 1.13 1.81 -6.37
N LEU A 56 2.23 2.28 -5.80
CA LEU A 56 2.73 3.63 -5.97
C LEU A 56 3.24 3.88 -7.41
N ALA A 57 3.91 2.91 -8.02
CA ALA A 57 4.34 2.99 -9.42
C ALA A 57 3.15 3.12 -10.38
N LEU A 58 2.12 2.29 -10.20
CA LEU A 58 0.89 2.34 -11.00
C LEU A 58 0.13 3.66 -10.79
N MET A 59 0.10 4.17 -9.57
CA MET A 59 -0.57 5.43 -9.26
C MET A 59 0.19 6.63 -9.87
N SER A 60 1.52 6.56 -9.93
CA SER A 60 2.37 7.54 -10.60
C SER A 60 2.11 7.64 -12.10
N GLU A 61 1.88 6.51 -12.79
CA GLU A 61 1.51 6.54 -14.21
C GLU A 61 0.12 7.17 -14.44
N SER A 62 -0.86 6.87 -13.57
CA SER A 62 -2.19 7.46 -13.67
C SER A 62 -2.24 8.98 -13.40
N GLY A 63 -1.28 9.52 -12.64
CA GLY A 63 -1.17 10.96 -12.39
C GLY A 63 -0.36 11.73 -13.45
N PHE A 64 0.42 11.05 -14.28
CA PHE A 64 1.25 11.68 -15.33
C PHE A 64 0.50 11.85 -16.66
N LEU A 65 -0.64 11.16 -16.84
CA LEU A 65 -1.44 11.14 -18.07
C LEU A 65 -2.78 11.91 -17.96
N SER A 66 -2.98 12.67 -16.88
CA SER A 66 -4.13 13.56 -16.68
C SER A 66 -3.72 15.03 -16.67
#